data_AF-A0A1G3VSS4-F1
#
_entry.id   AF-A0A1G3VSS4-F1
#
_cell.length_a   1.000
_cell.length_b   1.000
_cell.length_c   1.000
_cell.angle_alpha   90.00
_cell.angle_beta   90.00
_cell.angle_gamma   90.00
#
_symmetry.space_group_name_H-M   'P 1'
#
loop_
_entity.id
_entity.type
_entity.pdbx_description
1 polymer ?
#
loop_
_entity_poly.entity_id
_entity_poly.type
_entity_poly.pdbx_seq_one_letter_code
_entity_poly.pdbx_strand_id
1 'polypeptide(L)' 'VLAIASGDLVDRLRHPNPEKYPNQMVFLVKLEDYIYSVPFVEDDEKVFLKTIIPNRKATKRHLGGKK' A
#
# COMPACT_ATOMS: atom_id res chain seq x y z
N VAL A 1 10.98 4.54 -2.44
CA VAL A 1 11.50 3.18 -2.70
C VAL A 1 12.10 2.54 -1.44
N LEU A 2 12.83 3.30 -0.61
CA LEU A 2 13.46 2.78 0.62
C LEU A 2 12.51 1.96 1.51
N ALA A 3 11.39 2.51 1.97
CA ALA A 3 10.47 1.79 2.88
C ALA A 3 9.90 0.46 2.32
N ILE A 4 9.67 0.35 1.00
CA ILE A 4 9.17 -0.90 0.39
C ILE A 4 10.30 -1.95 0.34
N ALA A 5 11.53 -1.53 0.06
CA ALA A 5 12.71 -2.41 0.03
C ALA A 5 13.23 -2.76 1.43
N SER A 6 12.98 -1.90 2.43
CA SER A 6 13.44 -2.03 3.82
C SER A 6 12.58 -2.98 4.68
N GLY A 7 11.50 -3.56 4.13
CA GLY A 7 10.65 -4.50 4.85
C GLY A 7 9.43 -3.89 5.56
N ASP A 8 9.15 -2.59 5.35
CA ASP A 8 7.99 -1.91 5.94
C ASP A 8 6.69 -2.07 5.11
N LEU A 9 6.70 -3.03 4.18
CA LEU A 9 5.51 -3.42 3.44
C LEU A 9 4.61 -4.28 4.32
N VAL A 10 3.49 -3.70 4.76
CA VAL A 10 2.50 -4.36 5.61
C VAL A 10 1.67 -5.36 4.81
N ASP A 11 1.25 -4.99 3.60
CA ASP A 11 0.39 -5.84 2.77
C ASP A 11 0.36 -5.40 1.29
N ARG A 12 -0.07 -6.31 0.40
CA ARG A 12 -0.38 -6.04 -1.01
C ARG A 12 -1.85 -6.37 -1.26
N LEU A 13 -2.64 -5.36 -1.60
CA LEU A 13 -4.08 -5.52 -1.82
C LEU A 13 -4.42 -5.27 -3.29
N ARG A 14 -5.30 -6.11 -3.84
CA ARG A 14 -5.96 -5.80 -5.11
C ARG A 14 -6.92 -4.64 -4.92
N HIS A 15 -7.05 -3.79 -5.96
CA HIS A 15 -8.04 -2.72 -5.93
C HIS A 15 -9.44 -3.34 -5.76
N PRO A 16 -10.28 -2.85 -4.83
CA PRO A 16 -11.58 -3.43 -4.53
C PRO A 16 -12.57 -3.36 -5.70
N ASN A 17 -12.30 -2.48 -6.66
CA ASN A 17 -13.01 -2.41 -7.94
C ASN A 17 -12.06 -2.81 -9.08
N PRO A 18 -11.89 -4.12 -9.36
CA PRO A 18 -11.02 -4.61 -10.42
C PRO A 18 -11.60 -4.38 -11.82
N GLU A 19 -12.92 -4.24 -11.97
CA GLU A 19 -13.53 -3.97 -13.29
C GLU A 19 -13.10 -2.61 -13.83
N LYS A 20 -13.00 -1.60 -12.96
CA LYS A 20 -12.54 -0.26 -13.32
C LYS A 20 -11.02 -0.12 -13.28
N TYR A 21 -10.33 -0.94 -12.49
CA TYR A 21 -8.88 -0.88 -12.28
C TYR A 21 -8.24 -2.28 -12.23
N PRO A 22 -8.25 -3.03 -13.35
CA PRO A 22 -7.88 -4.45 -13.37
C PRO A 22 -6.41 -4.71 -13.02
N ASN A 23 -5.52 -3.79 -13.41
CA ASN A 23 -4.06 -3.94 -13.22
C ASN A 23 -3.52 -3.06 -12.09
N GLN A 24 -4.40 -2.53 -11.23
CA GLN A 24 -3.99 -1.68 -10.12
C GLN A 24 -4.00 -2.46 -8.82
N MET A 25 -2.85 -2.41 -8.15
CA MET A 25 -2.63 -2.97 -6.84
C MET A 25 -2.33 -1.84 -5.86
N VAL A 26 -2.38 -2.13 -4.56
CA VAL A 26 -2.12 -1.15 -3.51
C VAL A 26 -1.17 -1.76 -2.50
N PHE A 27 -0.04 -1.11 -2.27
CA PHE A 27 0.82 -1.41 -1.15
C PHE A 27 0.32 -0.70 0.10
N LEU A 28 0.24 -1.42 1.21
CA LEU A 28 0.16 -0.80 2.53
C LEU A 28 1.58 -0.69 3.08
N VAL A 29 2.07 0.53 3.26
CA VAL A 29 3.41 0.80 3.77
C VAL A 29 3.29 1.47 5.11
N LYS A 30 3.99 0.95 6.11
CA LYS A 30 4.11 1.62 7.41
C LYS A 30 5.23 2.65 7.33
N LEU A 31 4.94 3.87 7.71
CA LEU A 31 5.92 4.93 7.88
C LEU A 31 5.70 5.50 9.28
N GLU A 32 6.70 5.37 10.14
CA GLU A 32 6.61 5.73 11.57
C GLU A 32 5.40 5.05 12.23
N ASP A 33 4.46 5.82 12.77
CA ASP A 33 3.24 5.31 13.44
C ASP A 33 1.99 5.42 12.57
N TYR A 34 2.15 5.49 11.25
CA TYR A 34 1.04 5.58 10.32
C TYR A 34 1.18 4.65 9.12
N ILE A 35 0.05 4.21 8.57
CA ILE A 35 0.02 3.37 7.37
C ILE A 35 -0.51 4.17 6.19
N TYR A 36 0.22 4.07 5.08
CA TYR A 36 -0.08 4.71 3.82
C TYR A 36 -0.43 3.65 2.78
N SER A 37 -1.46 3.93 1.98
CA SER A 37 -1.75 3.21 0.75
C SER A 37 -0.94 3.81 -0.39
N VAL A 38 -0.19 2.98 -1.10
CA VAL A 38 0.56 3.36 -2.30
C VAL A 38 0.01 2.56 -3.46
N PRO A 39 -0.92 3.12 -4.25
CA PRO A 39 -1.39 2.47 -5.46
C PRO A 39 -0.23 2.29 -6.43
N PHE A 40 -0.18 1.15 -7.10
CA PHE A 40 0.82 0.88 -8.11
C PHE A 40 0.23 0.06 -9.25
N VAL A 41 0.87 0.19 -10.41
CA VAL A 41 0.62 -0.66 -11.58
C VAL A 41 1.93 -1.37 -11.87
N GLU A 42 1.85 -2.67 -12.10
CA GLU A 42 2.98 -3.53 -12.42
C GLU A 42 2.81 -4.01 -13.87
N ASP A 43 3.80 -3.71 -14.69
CA ASP A 43 3.98 -4.23 -16.04
C ASP A 43 5.17 -5.20 -16.03
N ASP A 44 5.39 -5.96 -17.11
CA ASP A 44 6.40 -7.02 -17.19
C ASP A 44 7.84 -6.55 -16.90
N GLU A 45 8.13 -5.25 -17.08
CA GLU A 45 9.46 -4.68 -16.87
C GLU A 45 9.59 -3.80 -15.62
N LYS A 46 8.47 -3.28 -15.08
CA LYS A 46 8.53 -2.22 -14.05
C LYS A 46 7.28 -2.11 -13.19
N VAL A 47 7.50 -1.57 -11.99
CA VAL A 47 6.45 -1.15 -11.05
C VAL A 47 6.38 0.37 -11.02
N PHE A 48 5.23 0.93 -11.41
CA PHE A 48 4.96 2.36 -11.31
C PHE A 48 4.15 2.68 -10.05
N LEU A 49 4.81 3.32 -9.07
CA LEU A 49 4.17 3.79 -7.85
C LEU A 49 3.46 5.13 -8.10
N LYS A 50 2.20 5.21 -7.68
CA LYS A 50 1.44 6.46 -7.65
C LYS A 50 1.61 7.16 -6.31
N THR A 51 0.97 8.32 -6.19
CA THR A 51 0.97 9.14 -4.98
C THR A 51 0.55 8.32 -3.76
N ILE A 52 1.34 8.43 -2.69
CA ILE A 52 1.03 7.84 -1.39
C ILE A 52 -0.17 8.54 -0.76
N ILE A 53 -1.07 7.76 -0.15
CA ILE A 53 -2.31 8.26 0.45
C ILE A 53 -2.37 7.77 1.91
N PRO A 54 -2.53 8.65 2.90
CA PRO A 54 -2.68 8.22 4.29
C PRO A 54 -3.93 7.34 4.45
N ASN A 55 -3.77 6.17 5.05
CA ASN A 55 -4.86 5.21 5.22
C ASN A 55 -5.20 4.97 6.69
N ARG A 56 -6.08 5.81 7.23
CA ARG A 56 -6.58 5.71 8.62
C ARG A 56 -7.16 4.34 8.97
N LYS A 57 -7.87 3.68 8.03
CA LYS A 57 -8.47 2.37 8.28
C LYS A 57 -7.39 1.30 8.46
N ALA A 58 -6.37 1.31 7.59
CA ALA A 58 -5.24 0.41 7.71
C ALA A 58 -4.43 0.70 8.99
N THR A 59 -4.16 1.97 9.30
CA THR A 59 -3.51 2.38 10.55
C THR A 59 -4.26 1.80 11.76
N LYS A 60 -5.58 1.95 11.85
CA LYS A 60 -6.35 1.36 12.95
C LYS A 60 -6.27 -0.16 12.99
N ARG A 61 -6.33 -0.83 11.83
CA ARG A 61 -6.32 -2.29 11.75
C ARG A 61 -4.99 -2.92 12.14
N HIS A 62 -3.88 -2.31 11.74
CA HIS A 62 -2.55 -2.91 11.92
C HIS A 62 -1.73 -2.25 13.05
N LEU A 63 -2.02 -0.99 13.43
CA LEU A 63 -1.35 -0.29 14.53
C LEU A 63 -2.28 -0.02 15.72
N GLY A 64 -3.60 0.05 15.52
CA GLY A 64 -4.59 0.30 16.58
C GLY A 64 -4.83 -0.88 17.53
N GLY A 65 -4.09 -1.97 17.39
CA GLY A 65 -4.08 -3.12 18.30
C GLY A 65 -2.99 -3.07 19.37
N LYS A 66 -2.13 -2.04 19.39
CA LYS A 66 -1.18 -1.84 20.50
C LYS A 66 -1.93 -1.33 21.74
N LYS A 67 -2.44 -2.27 22.53
CA LYS A 67 -2.46 -2.16 23.98
C LYS A 67 -1.17 -2.76 24.52
#